data_AF-A0A653ZX85-F1
#
_entry.id   AF-A0A653ZX85-F1
#
_cell.length_a   1.000
_cell.length_b   1.000
_cell.length_c   1.000
_cell.angle_alpha   90.00
_cell.angle_beta   90.00
_cell.angle_gamma   90.00
#
_symmetry.space_group_name_H-M   'P 1'
#
loop_
_entity.id
_entity.type
_entity.pdbx_description
1 polymer ?
#
loop_
_entity_poly.entity_id
_entity_poly.type
_entity_poly.pdbx_seq_one_letter_code
_entity_poly.pdbx_strand_id
1 'polypeptide(L)'
;MLGTQTFSSGCRRPSTRIVYKSARDAIVSPSNCLHQVRMVSHRMNTEDWQRARIQWESEPTASFAKIADYFGVSKALIGRKAKEQGWQKRLSADIAADRAHEIAASKFTHSAVEQPRQMPVVDANRAEIRPGLPAVNSGVPVEQARAAAEASAIDRRAEVETRHGQEHAAARSLLYGAMKSRDVESTKQAKLALESLKILHDLERRAWRLDAPAKAPPAVSITINRRSRAKDNT
;
A
#
# COMPACT_ATOMS: atom_id res chain seq x y z
N MET A 1 -55.04 49.48 -32.93
CA MET A 1 -55.41 50.69 -32.19
C MET A 1 -55.24 50.42 -30.71
N LEU A 2 -54.69 51.41 -30.01
CA LEU A 2 -54.18 51.39 -28.64
C LEU A 2 -55.30 51.14 -27.62
N GLY A 3 -54.96 50.46 -26.52
CA GLY A 3 -55.86 50.23 -25.40
C GLY A 3 -55.08 49.94 -24.12
N THR A 4 -54.43 50.97 -23.58
CA THR A 4 -53.87 51.01 -22.23
C THR A 4 -55.01 51.08 -21.21
N GLN A 5 -55.00 50.20 -20.21
CA GLN A 5 -55.71 50.43 -18.95
C GLN A 5 -54.81 50.14 -17.75
N THR A 6 -54.65 51.20 -16.97
CA THR A 6 -54.00 51.33 -15.67
C THR A 6 -54.92 50.84 -14.55
N PHE A 7 -54.40 50.06 -13.59
CA PHE A 7 -54.99 49.88 -12.26
C PHE A 7 -53.82 49.76 -11.27
N SER A 8 -53.49 50.85 -10.57
CA SER A 8 -53.99 51.26 -9.25
C SER A 8 -53.42 50.41 -8.10
N SER A 9 -52.42 51.03 -7.49
CA SER A 9 -51.74 50.74 -6.24
C SER A 9 -52.71 50.52 -5.08
N GLY A 10 -52.62 49.36 -4.44
CA GLY A 10 -53.29 49.06 -3.18
C GLY A 10 -52.32 48.41 -2.20
N CYS A 11 -51.62 49.23 -1.41
CA CYS A 11 -50.82 48.79 -0.28
C CYS A 11 -51.74 48.16 0.78
N ARG A 12 -51.68 46.83 0.95
CA ARG A 12 -52.15 46.16 2.16
C ARG A 12 -50.96 45.59 2.92
N ARG A 13 -50.71 46.16 4.10
CA ARG A 13 -49.74 45.68 5.09
C ARG A 13 -50.16 44.27 5.55
N PRO A 14 -49.28 43.26 5.52
CA PRO A 14 -49.47 42.08 6.32
C PRO A 14 -49.03 42.36 7.76
N SER A 15 -50.00 42.23 8.66
CA SER A 15 -49.85 42.20 10.11
C SER A 15 -48.75 41.25 10.54
N THR A 16 -47.82 41.75 11.35
CA THR A 16 -46.89 40.97 12.15
C THR A 16 -47.64 39.95 12.99
N ARG A 17 -47.47 38.66 12.67
CA ARG A 17 -47.69 37.57 13.61
C ARG A 17 -46.43 36.73 13.65
N ILE A 18 -45.57 37.10 14.59
CA ILE A 18 -44.44 36.29 15.04
C ILE A 18 -45.06 35.04 15.68
N VAL A 19 -44.91 33.90 15.00
CA VAL A 19 -45.11 32.58 15.59
C VAL A 19 -43.79 31.86 15.45
N TYR A 20 -43.09 31.72 16.59
CA TYR A 20 -41.91 30.89 16.72
C TYR A 20 -42.27 29.45 16.35
N LYS A 21 -41.80 28.96 15.20
CA LYS A 21 -41.76 27.55 14.87
C LYS A 21 -40.32 27.17 14.51
N SER A 22 -39.68 26.58 15.52
CA SER A 22 -38.70 25.48 15.44
C SER A 22 -37.92 25.38 14.12
N ALA A 23 -36.66 25.80 14.19
CA ALA A 23 -35.60 25.39 13.27
C ALA A 23 -35.47 23.87 13.29
N ARG A 24 -36.17 23.21 12.38
CA ARG A 24 -35.74 21.94 11.79
C ARG A 24 -35.35 22.29 10.38
N ASP A 25 -34.10 22.70 10.25
CA ASP A 25 -33.45 22.83 8.96
C ASP A 25 -33.61 21.51 8.21
N ALA A 26 -34.42 21.57 7.17
CA ALA A 26 -34.43 20.61 6.10
C ALA A 26 -33.05 20.69 5.43
N ILE A 27 -32.12 19.88 5.91
CA ILE A 27 -30.93 19.51 5.14
C ILE A 27 -31.46 18.66 3.99
N VAL A 28 -31.86 19.35 2.92
CA VAL A 28 -32.02 18.79 1.60
C VAL A 28 -30.67 18.18 1.25
N SER A 29 -30.61 16.86 1.37
CA SER A 29 -29.50 16.05 0.90
C SER A 29 -29.27 16.42 -0.57
N PRO A 30 -28.14 17.03 -0.94
CA PRO A 30 -27.87 17.32 -2.33
C PRO A 30 -27.83 15.99 -3.05
N SER A 31 -28.74 15.87 -4.02
CA SER A 31 -28.80 14.78 -4.98
C SER A 31 -27.39 14.36 -5.34
N ASN A 32 -27.14 13.07 -5.18
CA ASN A 32 -25.96 12.35 -5.60
C ASN A 32 -25.89 12.41 -7.15
N CYS A 33 -25.58 13.60 -7.68
CA CYS A 33 -25.16 13.79 -9.05
C CYS A 33 -23.80 13.14 -9.14
N LEU A 34 -23.84 11.88 -9.59
CA LEU A 34 -22.74 11.16 -10.20
C LEU A 34 -21.73 12.17 -10.74
N HIS A 35 -20.58 12.25 -10.08
CA HIS A 35 -19.39 12.84 -10.64
C HIS A 35 -19.00 11.98 -11.84
N GLN A 36 -19.71 12.16 -12.94
CA GLN A 36 -19.29 11.73 -14.25
C GLN A 36 -18.21 12.72 -14.65
N VAL A 37 -17.05 12.59 -13.99
CA VAL A 37 -15.80 13.16 -14.44
C VAL A 37 -15.69 12.71 -15.89
N ARG A 38 -15.90 13.65 -16.81
CA ARG A 38 -15.59 13.46 -18.22
C ARG A 38 -14.14 12.99 -18.23
N MET A 39 -13.93 11.69 -18.44
CA MET A 39 -12.60 11.14 -18.65
C MET A 39 -12.09 11.80 -19.92
N VAL A 40 -11.33 12.89 -19.76
CA VAL A 40 -10.49 13.43 -20.81
C VAL A 40 -9.68 12.24 -21.29
N SER A 41 -9.76 11.92 -22.58
CA SER A 41 -9.06 10.78 -23.16
C SER A 41 -7.55 11.03 -23.09
N HIS A 42 -6.99 10.81 -21.90
CA HIS A 42 -5.57 10.94 -21.64
C HIS A 42 -4.89 9.79 -22.35
N ARG A 43 -4.16 10.11 -23.42
CA ARG A 43 -3.33 9.14 -24.13
C ARG A 43 -2.06 8.96 -23.32
N MET A 44 -1.95 7.83 -22.62
CA MET A 44 -0.73 7.44 -21.92
C MET A 44 0.46 7.38 -22.89
N ASN A 45 1.57 7.99 -22.50
CA ASN A 45 2.81 7.93 -23.25
C ASN A 45 3.51 6.57 -23.05
N THR A 46 4.53 6.26 -23.86
CA THR A 46 5.27 4.99 -23.76
C THR A 46 5.89 4.79 -22.37
N GLU A 47 6.37 5.86 -21.75
CA GLU A 47 6.93 5.83 -20.39
C GLU A 47 5.88 5.47 -19.34
N ASP A 48 4.67 6.04 -19.44
CA ASP A 48 3.57 5.75 -18.52
C ASP A 48 3.16 4.28 -18.61
N TRP A 49 3.20 3.70 -19.80
CA TRP A 49 2.93 2.28 -19.99
C TRP A 49 3.98 1.38 -19.32
N GLN A 50 5.25 1.77 -19.40
CA GLN A 50 6.32 1.04 -18.71
C GLN A 50 6.19 1.17 -17.19
N ARG A 51 5.88 2.37 -16.68
CA ARG A 51 5.64 2.62 -15.25
C ARG A 51 4.45 1.82 -14.74
N ALA A 52 3.35 1.81 -15.49
CA ALA A 52 2.16 1.01 -15.18
C ALA A 52 2.48 -0.49 -15.16
N ARG A 53 3.31 -0.98 -16.10
CA ARG A 53 3.77 -2.37 -16.10
C ARG A 53 4.60 -2.68 -14.87
N ILE A 54 5.62 -1.87 -14.57
CA ILE A 54 6.48 -2.09 -13.40
C ILE A 54 5.64 -2.10 -12.13
N GLN A 55 4.72 -1.14 -11.98
CA GLN A 55 3.84 -1.09 -10.81
C GLN A 55 2.96 -2.35 -10.70
N TRP A 56 2.37 -2.80 -11.81
CA TRP A 56 1.57 -4.03 -11.84
C TRP A 56 2.38 -5.27 -11.48
N GLU A 57 3.56 -5.41 -12.05
CA GLU A 57 4.40 -6.60 -11.90
C GLU A 57 5.11 -6.64 -10.54
N SER A 58 5.35 -5.47 -9.92
CA SER A 58 6.03 -5.36 -8.61
C SER A 58 5.12 -5.47 -7.38
N GLU A 59 3.89 -4.95 -7.45
CA GLU A 59 2.94 -5.00 -6.33
C GLU A 59 2.03 -6.24 -6.42
N PRO A 60 2.13 -7.21 -5.47
CA PRO A 60 1.29 -8.40 -5.51
C PRO A 60 -0.19 -8.07 -5.35
N THR A 61 -0.52 -7.04 -4.58
CA THR A 61 -1.89 -6.56 -4.32
C THR A 61 -2.38 -5.54 -5.35
N ALA A 62 -1.54 -5.04 -6.25
CA ALA A 62 -1.98 -4.07 -7.26
C ALA A 62 -3.09 -4.69 -8.12
N SER A 63 -4.14 -3.88 -8.33
CA SER A 63 -5.27 -4.17 -9.21
C SER A 63 -5.18 -3.25 -10.44
N PHE A 64 -5.72 -3.68 -11.59
CA PHE A 64 -5.80 -2.80 -12.76
C PHE A 64 -6.65 -1.55 -12.52
N ALA A 65 -7.57 -1.58 -11.55
CA ALA A 65 -8.36 -0.40 -11.15
C ALA A 65 -7.44 0.64 -10.48
N LYS A 66 -6.62 0.24 -9.51
CA LYS A 66 -5.67 1.13 -8.83
C LYS A 66 -4.70 1.79 -9.81
N ILE A 67 -4.22 1.03 -10.80
CA ILE A 67 -3.32 1.56 -11.84
C ILE A 67 -4.08 2.53 -12.75
N ALA A 68 -5.28 2.18 -13.18
CA ALA A 68 -6.14 3.04 -13.98
C ALA A 68 -6.42 4.38 -13.27
N ASP A 69 -6.76 4.35 -11.99
CA ASP A 69 -6.99 5.54 -11.16
C ASP A 69 -5.72 6.41 -11.05
N TYR A 70 -4.55 5.78 -10.92
CA TYR A 70 -3.27 6.49 -10.83
C TYR A 70 -2.95 7.28 -12.12
N PHE A 71 -3.15 6.65 -13.27
CA PHE A 71 -2.83 7.26 -14.58
C PHE A 71 -4.01 8.02 -15.21
N GLY A 72 -5.17 8.08 -14.53
CA GLY A 72 -6.36 8.76 -15.06
C GLY A 72 -6.92 8.12 -16.33
N VAL A 73 -6.78 6.80 -16.47
CA VAL A 73 -7.24 6.04 -17.64
C VAL A 73 -8.26 4.98 -17.26
N SER A 74 -8.93 4.35 -18.24
CA SER A 74 -9.90 3.30 -17.94
C SER A 74 -9.23 1.95 -17.64
N LYS A 75 -9.79 1.20 -16.69
CA LYS A 75 -9.38 -0.18 -16.37
C LYS A 75 -9.33 -1.09 -17.60
N ALA A 76 -10.29 -0.94 -18.53
CA ALA A 76 -10.35 -1.73 -19.76
C ALA A 76 -9.19 -1.43 -20.73
N LEU A 77 -8.71 -0.18 -20.75
CA LEU A 77 -7.55 0.21 -21.55
C LEU A 77 -6.26 -0.41 -21.01
N ILE A 78 -6.04 -0.36 -19.69
CA ILE A 78 -4.92 -1.06 -19.04
C ILE A 78 -5.00 -2.57 -19.29
N GLY A 79 -6.19 -3.18 -19.11
CA GLY A 79 -6.38 -4.62 -19.31
C GLY A 79 -6.09 -5.09 -20.73
N ARG A 80 -6.50 -4.33 -21.76
CA ARG A 80 -6.15 -4.62 -23.16
C ARG A 80 -4.64 -4.55 -23.38
N LYS A 81 -3.99 -3.47 -22.91
CA LYS A 81 -2.54 -3.32 -23.06
C LYS A 81 -1.76 -4.42 -22.35
N ALA A 82 -2.18 -4.76 -21.14
CA ALA A 82 -1.58 -5.85 -20.36
C ALA A 82 -1.69 -7.20 -21.10
N LYS A 83 -2.82 -7.47 -21.75
CA LYS A 83 -3.00 -8.67 -22.57
C LYS A 83 -2.12 -8.65 -23.83
N GLU A 84 -2.07 -7.52 -24.54
CA GLU A 84 -1.22 -7.34 -25.74
C GLU A 84 0.26 -7.54 -25.44
N GLN A 85 0.73 -7.02 -24.30
CA GLN A 85 2.15 -7.08 -23.90
C GLN A 85 2.49 -8.26 -22.99
N GLY A 86 1.52 -9.14 -22.71
CA GLY A 86 1.68 -10.30 -21.86
C GLY A 86 2.20 -9.98 -20.46
N TRP A 87 1.63 -8.96 -19.80
CA TRP A 87 2.02 -8.58 -18.44
C TRP A 87 1.71 -9.72 -17.47
N GLN A 88 2.70 -10.09 -16.66
CA GLN A 88 2.57 -11.20 -15.73
C GLN A 88 3.39 -10.95 -14.46
N LYS A 89 2.80 -11.25 -13.30
CA LYS A 89 3.49 -11.24 -12.00
C LYS A 89 4.33 -12.53 -11.89
N ARG A 90 5.47 -12.58 -12.60
CA ARG A 90 6.23 -13.83 -12.83
C ARG A 90 7.24 -14.22 -11.76
N LEU A 91 7.70 -13.30 -10.94
CA LEU A 91 8.54 -13.68 -9.80
C LEU A 91 7.72 -14.60 -8.90
N SER A 92 8.20 -15.84 -8.72
CA SER A 92 7.69 -16.67 -7.63
C SER A 92 7.85 -15.85 -6.36
N ALA A 93 6.78 -15.77 -5.57
CA ALA A 93 6.75 -14.95 -4.39
C ALA A 93 7.97 -15.22 -3.50
N ASP A 94 8.35 -16.49 -3.41
CA ASP A 94 9.46 -17.04 -2.65
C ASP A 94 10.81 -16.41 -3.03
N ILE A 95 11.20 -16.42 -4.32
CA ILE A 95 12.52 -15.90 -4.77
C ILE A 95 12.64 -14.40 -4.50
N ALA A 96 11.55 -13.65 -4.70
CA ALA A 96 11.56 -12.23 -4.43
C ALA A 96 11.42 -11.89 -2.94
N ALA A 97 10.92 -12.81 -2.09
CA ALA A 97 10.95 -12.67 -0.65
C ALA A 97 12.37 -12.94 -0.12
N ASP A 98 13.02 -14.02 -0.55
CA ASP A 98 14.40 -14.36 -0.16
C ASP A 98 15.37 -13.21 -0.47
N ARG A 99 15.32 -12.66 -1.68
CA ARG A 99 16.15 -11.51 -2.06
C ARG A 99 15.80 -10.23 -1.28
N ALA A 100 14.53 -10.03 -0.95
CA ALA A 100 14.11 -8.89 -0.15
C ALA A 100 14.65 -8.98 1.28
N HIS A 101 14.63 -10.17 1.87
CA HIS A 101 15.24 -10.45 3.18
C HIS A 101 16.76 -10.15 3.18
N GLU A 102 17.49 -10.57 2.14
CA GLU A 102 18.91 -10.29 2.00
C GLU A 102 19.20 -8.78 1.92
N ILE A 103 18.45 -8.05 1.09
CA ILE A 103 18.59 -6.60 0.95
C ILE A 103 18.23 -5.88 2.24
N ALA A 104 17.12 -6.26 2.90
CA ALA A 104 16.73 -5.69 4.18
C ALA A 104 17.82 -5.94 5.24
N ALA A 105 18.36 -7.17 5.33
CA ALA A 105 19.44 -7.51 6.25
C ALA A 105 20.69 -6.65 6.02
N SER A 106 21.11 -6.43 4.77
CA SER A 106 22.25 -5.56 4.46
C SER A 106 22.05 -4.09 4.85
N LYS A 107 20.82 -3.58 4.83
CA LYS A 107 20.51 -2.22 5.30
C LYS A 107 20.68 -2.06 6.82
N PHE A 108 20.42 -3.13 7.57
CA PHE A 108 20.63 -3.15 9.02
C PHE A 108 22.11 -3.26 9.40
N THR A 109 22.95 -3.94 8.61
CA THR A 109 24.39 -4.05 8.89
C THR A 109 25.15 -2.74 8.61
N HIS A 110 24.76 -1.98 7.58
CA HIS A 110 25.42 -0.71 7.24
C HIS A 110 24.94 0.50 8.06
N SER A 111 23.82 0.41 8.78
CA SER A 111 23.31 1.52 9.62
C SER A 111 23.97 1.62 11.00
N ALA A 112 24.96 0.77 11.33
CA ALA A 112 25.61 0.78 12.64
C ALA A 112 26.56 1.97 12.90
N VAL A 113 26.74 2.90 11.94
CA VAL A 113 27.72 4.01 12.04
C VAL A 113 27.10 5.42 12.05
N GLU A 114 25.78 5.61 11.90
CA GLU A 114 25.19 6.96 11.89
C GLU A 114 24.29 7.24 13.10
N GLN A 115 24.59 8.36 13.78
CA GLN A 115 24.06 8.90 15.03
C GLN A 115 22.52 9.05 15.12
N PRO A 116 21.97 9.25 16.35
CA PRO A 116 20.53 9.20 16.60
C PRO A 116 19.82 10.38 15.92
N ARG A 117 19.17 10.10 14.78
CA ARG A 117 18.23 11.04 14.19
C ARG A 117 16.98 11.08 15.08
N GLN A 118 16.56 12.30 15.42
CA GLN A 118 15.28 12.57 16.07
C GLN A 118 14.18 11.70 15.45
N MET A 119 13.37 11.09 16.30
CA MET A 119 12.23 10.32 15.84
C MET A 119 11.37 11.19 14.92
N PRO A 120 11.02 10.72 13.70
CA PRO A 120 10.12 11.46 12.84
C PRO A 120 8.79 11.56 13.56
N VAL A 121 8.32 12.80 13.77
CA VAL A 121 6.94 13.07 14.17
C VAL A 121 6.05 12.40 13.13
N VAL A 122 5.35 11.34 13.54
CA VAL A 122 4.43 10.62 12.66
C VAL A 122 3.21 11.53 12.51
N ASP A 123 3.22 12.37 11.49
CA ASP A 123 2.12 13.25 11.16
C ASP A 123 0.88 12.38 10.90
N ALA A 124 -0.15 12.49 11.74
CA ALA A 124 -1.40 11.73 11.61
C ALA A 124 -2.17 12.10 10.32
N ASN A 125 -1.75 13.17 9.64
CA ASN A 125 -2.20 13.59 8.32
C ASN A 125 -1.16 13.26 7.22
N ARG A 126 -0.41 12.17 7.34
CA ARG A 126 0.43 11.69 6.24
C ARG A 126 -0.48 11.27 5.10
N ALA A 127 -0.72 12.21 4.18
CA ALA A 127 -1.25 11.95 2.85
C ALA A 127 -0.68 10.63 2.38
N GLU A 128 -1.55 9.69 1.97
CA GLU A 128 -1.17 8.37 1.47
C GLU A 128 0.17 8.50 0.74
N ILE A 129 1.23 7.88 1.28
CA ILE A 129 2.51 7.86 0.59
C ILE A 129 2.23 7.07 -0.68
N ARG A 130 1.83 7.77 -1.74
CA ARG A 130 1.75 7.21 -3.07
C ARG A 130 3.18 6.80 -3.36
N PRO A 131 3.48 5.49 -3.50
CA PRO A 131 4.82 5.06 -3.81
C PRO A 131 5.25 5.83 -5.06
N GLY A 132 6.36 6.55 -4.97
CA GLY A 132 6.94 7.21 -6.13
C GLY A 132 7.09 6.18 -7.24
N LEU A 133 6.50 6.45 -8.40
CA LEU A 133 6.68 5.58 -9.54
C LEU A 133 8.18 5.49 -9.86
N PRO A 134 8.70 4.30 -10.18
CA PRO A 134 10.09 4.17 -10.57
C PRO A 134 10.37 5.05 -11.80
N ALA A 135 11.54 5.69 -11.82
CA ALA A 135 12.00 6.41 -12.99
C ALA A 135 12.30 5.41 -14.11
N VAL A 136 11.69 5.60 -15.28
CA VAL A 136 11.92 4.73 -16.45
C VAL A 136 12.22 5.64 -17.63
N ASN A 137 13.35 5.40 -18.31
CA ASN A 137 13.71 6.10 -19.53
C ASN A 137 12.99 5.46 -20.73
N SER A 138 12.28 6.22 -21.57
CA SER A 138 11.68 5.69 -22.81
C SER A 138 12.73 5.08 -23.75
N GLY A 139 12.50 3.85 -24.23
CA GLY A 139 13.35 3.20 -25.26
C GLY A 139 13.93 1.84 -24.86
N VAL A 140 13.69 1.41 -23.62
CA VAL A 140 14.26 0.17 -23.08
C VAL A 140 13.62 -1.08 -23.72
N PRO A 141 14.41 -2.10 -24.14
CA PRO A 141 13.90 -3.41 -24.56
C PRO A 141 12.96 -4.02 -23.53
N VAL A 142 11.96 -4.78 -23.98
CA VAL A 142 10.95 -5.43 -23.10
C VAL A 142 11.60 -6.23 -21.96
N GLU A 143 12.75 -6.84 -22.22
CA GLU A 143 13.49 -7.62 -21.22
C GLU A 143 14.10 -6.75 -20.11
N GLN A 144 14.61 -5.58 -20.44
CA GLN A 144 15.11 -4.63 -19.45
C GLN A 144 13.96 -4.01 -18.63
N ALA A 145 12.80 -3.77 -19.26
CA ALA A 145 11.60 -3.36 -18.52
C ALA A 145 11.11 -4.42 -17.53
N ARG A 146 11.24 -5.72 -17.89
CA ARG A 146 10.98 -6.84 -16.97
C ARG A 146 11.98 -6.88 -15.82
N ALA A 147 13.28 -6.82 -16.12
CA ALA A 147 14.32 -6.80 -15.09
C ALA A 147 14.15 -5.62 -14.11
N ALA A 148 13.79 -4.44 -14.61
CA ALA A 148 13.46 -3.29 -13.77
C ALA A 148 12.21 -3.51 -12.91
N ALA A 149 11.18 -4.18 -13.46
CA ALA A 149 10.00 -4.54 -12.70
C ALA A 149 10.31 -5.54 -11.57
N GLU A 150 11.17 -6.51 -11.85
CA GLU A 150 11.64 -7.49 -10.88
C GLU A 150 12.46 -6.84 -9.75
N ALA A 151 13.42 -5.97 -10.11
CA ALA A 151 14.20 -5.20 -9.14
C ALA A 151 13.28 -4.34 -8.26
N SER A 152 12.33 -3.63 -8.87
CA SER A 152 11.36 -2.82 -8.14
C SER A 152 10.45 -3.64 -7.21
N ALA A 153 10.10 -4.87 -7.60
CA ALA A 153 9.33 -5.80 -6.77
C ALA A 153 10.10 -6.18 -5.49
N ILE A 154 11.38 -6.47 -5.65
CA ILE A 154 12.28 -6.83 -4.55
C ILE A 154 12.50 -5.62 -3.62
N ASP A 155 12.77 -4.45 -4.20
CA ASP A 155 13.00 -3.22 -3.44
C ASP A 155 11.80 -2.85 -2.57
N ARG A 156 10.58 -2.95 -3.12
CA ARG A 156 9.34 -2.65 -2.38
C ARG A 156 9.11 -3.62 -1.22
N ARG A 157 9.44 -4.89 -1.41
CA ARG A 157 9.37 -5.90 -0.35
C ARG A 157 10.41 -5.64 0.74
N ALA A 158 11.64 -5.30 0.35
CA ALA A 158 12.70 -4.94 1.29
C ALA A 158 12.35 -3.66 2.07
N GLU A 159 11.65 -2.71 1.46
CA GLU A 159 11.14 -1.50 2.14
C GLU A 159 10.12 -1.85 3.22
N VAL A 160 9.17 -2.76 2.95
CA VAL A 160 8.19 -3.22 3.93
C VAL A 160 8.90 -3.79 5.17
N GLU A 161 9.89 -4.66 4.97
CA GLU A 161 10.65 -5.25 6.08
C GLU A 161 11.49 -4.24 6.85
N THR A 162 12.12 -3.31 6.12
CA THR A 162 12.88 -2.22 6.73
C THR A 162 11.97 -1.39 7.64
N ARG A 163 10.77 -1.04 7.17
CA ARG A 163 9.77 -0.31 7.94
C ARG A 163 9.29 -1.12 9.16
N HIS A 164 9.00 -2.41 9.00
CA HIS A 164 8.64 -3.29 10.13
C HIS A 164 9.71 -3.27 11.22
N GLY A 165 10.99 -3.35 10.83
CA GLY A 165 12.11 -3.25 11.77
C GLY A 165 12.15 -1.91 12.51
N GLN A 166 11.91 -0.79 11.82
CA GLN A 166 11.84 0.55 12.44
C GLN A 166 10.65 0.69 13.40
N GLU A 167 9.46 0.26 12.99
CA GLU A 167 8.25 0.28 13.81
C GLU A 167 8.41 -0.59 15.06
N HIS A 168 9.01 -1.77 14.91
CA HIS A 168 9.30 -2.66 16.03
C HIS A 168 10.35 -2.07 16.98
N ALA A 169 11.40 -1.42 16.46
CA ALA A 169 12.39 -0.73 17.27
C ALA A 169 11.77 0.42 18.08
N ALA A 170 10.89 1.23 17.46
CA ALA A 170 10.16 2.30 18.12
C ALA A 170 9.19 1.77 19.20
N ALA A 171 8.46 0.69 18.92
CA ALA A 171 7.57 0.10 19.91
C ALA A 171 8.32 -0.49 21.12
N ARG A 172 9.50 -1.08 20.89
CA ARG A 172 10.39 -1.55 21.97
C ARG A 172 10.90 -0.41 22.84
N SER A 173 11.30 0.73 22.24
CA SER A 173 11.78 1.88 23.01
C SER A 173 10.67 2.44 23.92
N LEU A 174 9.43 2.51 23.42
CA LEU A 174 8.26 2.88 24.22
C LEU A 174 8.01 1.91 25.38
N LEU A 175 8.08 0.60 25.13
CA LEU A 175 7.92 -0.41 26.18
C LEU A 175 9.01 -0.27 27.25
N TYR A 176 10.27 -0.12 26.86
CA TYR A 176 11.37 0.07 27.81
C TYR A 176 11.24 1.37 28.61
N GLY A 177 10.75 2.44 27.99
CA GLY A 177 10.42 3.69 28.67
C GLY A 177 9.36 3.47 29.76
N ALA A 178 8.26 2.78 29.42
CA ALA A 178 7.18 2.47 30.34
C ALA A 178 7.59 1.55 31.50
N MET A 179 8.41 0.53 31.20
CA MET A 179 8.95 -0.36 32.23
C MET A 179 9.90 0.39 33.19
N LYS A 180 10.70 1.31 32.67
CA LYS A 180 11.63 2.12 33.48
C LYS A 180 10.90 3.10 34.38
N SER A 181 9.80 3.70 33.91
CA SER A 181 8.95 4.57 34.74
C SER A 181 8.12 3.80 35.76
N ARG A 182 8.06 2.46 35.67
CA ARG A 182 7.24 1.57 36.51
C ARG A 182 5.75 1.92 36.48
N ASP A 183 5.30 2.58 35.41
CA ASP A 183 3.89 2.87 35.20
C ASP A 183 3.21 1.68 34.53
N VAL A 184 2.30 1.06 35.27
CA VAL A 184 1.56 -0.13 34.84
C VAL A 184 0.63 0.20 33.67
N GLU A 185 0.01 1.38 33.64
CA GLU A 185 -0.91 1.75 32.56
C GLU A 185 -0.16 2.00 31.26
N SER A 186 0.94 2.76 31.30
CA SER A 186 1.84 2.92 30.15
C SER A 186 2.38 1.58 29.64
N THR A 187 2.68 0.62 30.53
CA THR A 187 3.17 -0.71 30.13
C THR A 187 2.08 -1.52 29.42
N LYS A 188 0.83 -1.46 29.88
CA LYS A 188 -0.31 -2.10 29.22
C LYS A 188 -0.56 -1.49 27.84
N GLN A 189 -0.49 -0.16 27.72
CA GLN A 189 -0.63 0.53 26.43
C GLN A 189 0.47 0.14 25.45
N ALA A 190 1.73 0.10 25.90
CA ALA A 190 2.85 -0.34 25.07
C ALA A 190 2.69 -1.80 24.61
N LYS A 191 2.20 -2.69 25.47
CA LYS A 191 1.88 -4.08 25.11
C LYS A 191 0.80 -4.13 24.03
N LEU A 192 -0.31 -3.42 24.20
CA LEU A 192 -1.39 -3.37 23.22
C LEU A 192 -0.91 -2.84 21.86
N ALA A 193 -0.04 -1.81 21.87
CA ALA A 193 0.58 -1.28 20.66
C ALA A 193 1.45 -2.33 19.95
N LEU A 194 2.25 -3.09 20.69
CA LEU A 194 3.06 -4.19 20.14
C LEU A 194 2.20 -5.31 19.54
N GLU A 195 1.11 -5.69 20.20
CA GLU A 195 0.18 -6.69 19.68
C GLU A 195 -0.53 -6.21 18.41
N SER A 196 -0.94 -4.94 18.39
CA SER A 196 -1.55 -4.31 17.22
C SER A 196 -0.58 -4.25 16.03
N LEU A 197 0.68 -3.85 16.27
CA LEU A 197 1.72 -3.84 15.25
C LEU A 197 2.00 -5.24 14.72
N LYS A 198 2.07 -6.25 15.59
CA LYS A 198 2.23 -7.64 15.16
C LYS A 198 1.13 -8.06 14.19
N ILE A 199 -0.13 -7.77 14.50
CA ILE A 199 -1.26 -8.11 13.62
C ILE A 199 -1.13 -7.39 12.27
N LEU A 200 -0.80 -6.09 12.28
CA LEU A 200 -0.59 -5.32 11.04
C LEU A 200 0.56 -5.88 10.20
N HIS A 201 1.69 -6.21 10.82
CA HIS A 201 2.84 -6.81 10.16
C HIS A 201 2.49 -8.17 9.58
N ASP A 202 1.81 -9.05 10.32
CA ASP A 202 1.36 -10.36 9.84
C ASP A 202 0.41 -10.23 8.64
N LEU A 203 -0.54 -9.29 8.69
CA LEU A 203 -1.46 -9.04 7.57
C LEU A 203 -0.71 -8.50 6.34
N GLU A 204 0.25 -7.61 6.55
CA GLU A 204 1.05 -7.05 5.46
C GLU A 204 2.00 -8.07 4.85
N ARG A 205 2.71 -8.86 5.66
CA ARG A 205 3.59 -9.94 5.19
C ARG A 205 2.81 -10.97 4.37
N ARG A 206 1.58 -11.31 4.78
CA ARG A 206 0.67 -12.15 3.98
C ARG A 206 0.25 -11.48 2.66
N ALA A 207 -0.07 -10.18 2.69
CA ALA A 207 -0.43 -9.43 1.49
C ALA A 207 0.72 -9.36 0.48
N TRP A 208 1.96 -9.21 0.97
CA TRP A 208 3.18 -9.19 0.17
C TRP A 208 3.76 -10.57 -0.14
N ARG A 209 3.16 -11.63 0.40
CA ARG A 209 3.61 -13.03 0.29
C ARG A 209 5.06 -13.23 0.76
N LEU A 210 5.47 -12.50 1.80
CA LEU A 210 6.76 -12.66 2.47
C LEU A 210 6.79 -13.92 3.36
N ASP A 211 5.63 -14.41 3.78
CA ASP A 211 5.49 -15.63 4.58
C ASP A 211 5.29 -16.89 3.72
N ALA A 212 5.63 -16.83 2.42
CA ALA A 212 5.54 -18.02 1.59
C ALA A 212 6.49 -19.09 2.18
N PRO A 213 6.01 -20.31 2.45
CA PRO A 213 6.88 -21.35 2.97
C PRO A 213 7.98 -21.59 1.94
N ALA A 214 9.23 -21.28 2.31
CA ALA A 214 10.38 -21.64 1.51
C ALA A 214 10.19 -23.08 1.06
N LYS A 215 10.21 -23.30 -0.27
CA LYS A 215 10.06 -24.62 -0.88
C LYS A 215 10.94 -25.59 -0.09
N ALA A 216 10.30 -26.54 0.61
CA ALA A 216 11.00 -27.43 1.53
C ALA A 216 12.24 -27.99 0.81
N PRO A 217 13.43 -27.93 1.44
CA PRO A 217 14.62 -28.49 0.81
C PRO A 217 14.32 -29.94 0.42
N PRO A 218 14.78 -30.41 -0.75
CA PRO A 218 14.52 -31.79 -1.16
C PRO A 218 14.98 -32.70 -0.04
N ALA A 219 14.08 -33.58 0.43
CA ALA A 219 14.36 -34.48 1.55
C ALA A 219 15.62 -35.30 1.24
N VAL A 220 16.74 -34.97 1.86
CA VAL A 220 17.98 -35.73 1.73
C VAL A 220 17.83 -36.95 2.63
N SER A 221 17.43 -38.09 2.06
CA SER A 221 17.44 -39.36 2.76
C SER A 221 18.88 -39.84 2.93
N ILE A 222 19.45 -39.64 4.12
CA ILE A 222 20.76 -40.21 4.46
C ILE A 222 20.55 -41.70 4.79
N THR A 223 20.75 -42.58 3.81
CA THR A 223 20.76 -44.03 4.02
C THR A 223 22.09 -44.45 4.66
N ILE A 224 22.10 -44.63 5.98
CA ILE A 224 23.26 -45.17 6.69
C ILE A 224 23.26 -46.70 6.52
N ASN A 225 24.04 -47.22 5.57
CA ASN A 225 24.32 -48.64 5.47
C ASN A 225 25.25 -49.06 6.64
N ARG A 226 24.67 -49.57 7.74
CA ARG A 226 25.47 -50.30 8.74
C ARG A 226 25.87 -51.64 8.14
N ARG A 227 27.15 -51.79 7.76
CA ARG A 227 27.74 -53.12 7.58
C ARG A 227 27.67 -53.85 8.91
N SER A 228 26.89 -54.92 8.99
CA SER A 228 26.96 -55.87 10.09
C SER A 228 28.37 -56.46 10.10
N ARG A 229 29.13 -56.21 11.18
CA ARG A 229 30.37 -56.92 11.47
C ARG A 229 30.01 -58.40 11.64
N ALA A 230 30.48 -59.24 10.73
CA ALA A 230 30.42 -60.68 10.92
C ALA A 230 31.09 -61.02 12.25
N LYS A 231 30.41 -61.80 13.08
CA LYS A 231 31.02 -62.42 14.25
C LYS A 231 31.90 -63.54 13.70
N ASP A 232 33.20 -63.31 13.66
CA ASP A 232 34.16 -64.39 13.48
C ASP A 232 34.10 -65.24 14.76
N ASN A 233 33.54 -66.45 14.63
CA ASN A 233 33.63 -67.49 15.64
C ASN A 233 35.03 -68.10 15.57
N THR A 234 35.81 -67.90 16.63
CA THR A 234 36.92 -68.80 17.00
C THR A 234 36.94 -68.96 18.51
#